data_AF-A0A815ZH71-F1
#
_entry.id   AF-A0A815ZH71-F1
#
_cell.length_a   1.000
_cell.length_b   1.000
_cell.length_c   1.000
_cell.angle_alpha   90.00
_cell.angle_beta   90.00
_cell.angle_gamma   90.00
#
_symmetry.space_group_name_H-M   'P 1'
#
loop_
_entity.id
_entity.type
_entity.pdbx_description
1 polymer ?
#
loop_
_entity_poly.entity_id
_entity_poly.type
_entity_poly.pdbx_seq_one_letter_code
_entity_poly.pdbx_strand_id
1 'polypeptide(L)'
;MYVTALDSSLPSQYSQDSTIENLLNNLMIEEWNPTQIYDRYYDECQPIECTYTIITRNNILYVITTLIGIIGGLTRVSKILVPILVKII
;
A
#
# COMPACT_ATOMS: atom_id res chain seq x y z
N MET A 1 -30.72 -13.46 -2.73
CA MET A 1 -29.91 -13.42 -3.98
C MET A 1 -29.89 -14.81 -4.58
N TYR A 2 -30.34 -14.97 -5.82
CA TYR A 2 -30.25 -16.23 -6.55
C TYR A 2 -28.97 -16.21 -7.38
N VAL A 3 -28.12 -17.22 -7.21
CA VAL A 3 -26.96 -17.47 -8.08
C VAL A 3 -27.42 -18.40 -9.18
N THR A 4 -27.51 -17.90 -10.41
CA THR A 4 -27.73 -18.71 -11.61
C THR A 4 -26.42 -19.37 -12.02
N ALA A 5 -26.48 -20.67 -12.32
CA ALA A 5 -25.35 -21.42 -12.84
C ALA A 5 -24.92 -20.87 -14.21
N LEU A 6 -23.62 -20.98 -14.51
CA LEU A 6 -23.06 -20.53 -15.79
C LEU A 6 -23.60 -21.41 -16.93
N ASP A 7 -24.20 -20.78 -17.93
CA ASP A 7 -24.76 -21.43 -19.12
C ASP A 7 -23.87 -21.15 -20.34
N SER A 8 -23.28 -22.21 -20.89
CA SER A 8 -22.37 -22.14 -22.04
C SER A 8 -23.06 -21.89 -23.39
N SER A 9 -24.40 -22.00 -23.44
CA SER A 9 -25.18 -21.70 -24.65
C SER A 9 -25.46 -20.21 -24.83
N LEU A 10 -25.23 -19.42 -23.77
CA LEU A 10 -25.36 -17.97 -23.82
C LEU A 10 -24.06 -17.34 -24.36
N PRO A 11 -24.17 -16.28 -25.19
CA PRO A 11 -23.00 -15.57 -25.67
C PRO A 11 -22.27 -14.88 -24.50
N SER A 12 -20.96 -15.14 -24.40
CA SER A 12 -20.08 -14.42 -23.49
C SER A 12 -19.99 -12.94 -23.91
N GLN A 13 -19.92 -12.05 -22.92
CA GLN A 13 -19.63 -10.64 -23.14
C GLN A 13 -18.27 -10.43 -23.84
N TYR A 14 -17.34 -11.36 -23.63
CA TYR A 14 -15.99 -11.32 -24.19
C TYR A 14 -15.81 -12.42 -25.24
N SER A 15 -15.31 -12.03 -26.42
CA SER A 15 -14.88 -12.98 -27.46
C SER A 15 -13.66 -13.76 -27.00
N GLN A 16 -13.46 -14.97 -27.52
CA GLN A 16 -12.26 -15.77 -27.30
C GLN A 16 -10.99 -15.09 -27.86
N ASP A 17 -11.15 -14.18 -28.81
CA ASP A 17 -10.04 -13.40 -29.40
C ASP A 17 -9.67 -12.16 -28.55
N SER A 18 -10.35 -11.93 -27.42
CA SER A 18 -10.07 -10.78 -26.56
C SER A 18 -8.70 -10.94 -25.88
N THR A 19 -7.87 -9.90 -25.92
CA THR A 19 -6.60 -9.89 -25.19
C THR A 19 -6.82 -9.77 -23.69
N ILE A 20 -5.91 -10.35 -22.90
CA ILE A 20 -5.92 -10.22 -21.44
C ILE A 20 -5.94 -8.75 -21.01
N GLU A 21 -5.21 -7.89 -21.72
CA GLU A 21 -5.20 -6.44 -21.48
C GLU A 21 -6.58 -5.82 -21.64
N ASN A 22 -7.32 -6.15 -22.70
CA ASN A 22 -8.68 -5.67 -22.88
C ASN A 22 -9.61 -6.15 -21.76
N LEU A 23 -9.51 -7.42 -21.35
CA LEU A 23 -10.28 -7.93 -20.21
C LEU A 23 -9.99 -7.14 -18.93
N LEU A 24 -8.71 -6.90 -18.63
CA LEU A 24 -8.31 -6.15 -17.44
C LEU A 24 -8.76 -4.69 -17.48
N ASN A 25 -8.63 -4.02 -18.62
CA ASN A 25 -9.07 -2.63 -18.77
C ASN A 25 -10.58 -2.47 -18.55
N ASN A 26 -11.40 -3.42 -19.01
CA ASN A 26 -12.85 -3.41 -18.80
C ASN A 26 -13.28 -3.87 -17.40
N LEU A 27 -12.39 -4.54 -16.65
CA LEU A 27 -12.62 -4.91 -15.24
C LEU A 27 -12.21 -3.78 -14.28
N MET A 28 -11.36 -2.87 -14.74
CA MET A 28 -10.90 -1.73 -13.98
C MET A 28 -11.87 -0.55 -14.12
N ILE A 29 -11.84 0.35 -13.14
CA ILE A 29 -12.64 1.57 -13.16
C ILE A 29 -12.16 2.45 -14.33
N GLU A 30 -12.97 2.60 -15.38
CA GLU A 30 -12.62 3.33 -16.61
C GLU A 30 -12.39 4.84 -16.37
N GLU A 31 -13.25 5.46 -15.55
CA GLU A 31 -13.12 6.86 -15.16
C GLU A 31 -13.31 7.00 -13.65
N TRP A 32 -12.29 7.57 -12.98
CA TRP A 32 -12.42 8.04 -11.62
C TRP A 32 -13.31 9.28 -11.62
N ASN A 33 -14.62 9.10 -11.53
CA ASN A 33 -15.54 10.21 -11.36
C ASN A 33 -15.42 10.70 -9.91
N PRO A 34 -14.80 11.87 -9.63
CA PRO A 34 -14.67 12.39 -8.26
C PRO A 34 -16.02 12.71 -7.62
N THR A 35 -17.10 12.68 -8.42
CA THR A 35 -18.49 12.82 -8.00
C THR A 35 -19.09 11.51 -7.49
N GLN A 36 -18.36 10.38 -7.52
CA GLN A 36 -18.76 9.19 -6.76
C GLN A 36 -18.58 9.50 -5.28
N ILE A 37 -19.69 9.91 -4.68
CA ILE A 37 -19.86 10.14 -3.25
C ILE A 37 -19.67 8.79 -2.56
N TYR A 38 -18.43 8.50 -2.14
CA TYR A 38 -18.12 7.32 -1.33
C TYR A 38 -18.80 7.41 0.04
N ASP A 39 -19.33 8.57 0.44
CA ASP A 39 -20.05 8.78 1.70
C ASP A 39 -21.20 7.78 1.85
N ARG A 40 -21.97 7.51 0.79
CA ARG A 40 -23.04 6.50 0.84
C ARG A 40 -22.50 5.08 1.04
N TYR A 41 -21.39 4.75 0.39
CA TYR A 41 -20.76 3.45 0.53
C TYR A 41 -20.21 3.24 1.94
N TYR A 42 -19.55 4.26 2.51
CA TYR A 42 -19.04 4.24 3.88
C TYR A 42 -20.15 4.26 4.93
N ASP A 43 -21.25 4.97 4.70
CA ASP A 43 -22.44 5.00 5.57
C ASP A 43 -23.17 3.65 5.58
N GLU A 44 -23.29 3.00 4.42
CA GLU A 44 -23.86 1.65 4.31
C GLU A 44 -22.94 0.58 4.94
N CYS A 45 -21.61 0.68 4.75
CA CYS A 45 -20.67 -0.32 5.27
C CYS A 45 -20.38 -0.20 6.78
N GLN A 46 -20.61 0.97 7.38
CA GLN A 46 -20.27 1.29 8.78
C GLN A 46 -18.98 0.61 9.27
N PRO A 47 -17.82 0.92 8.66
CA PRO A 47 -16.58 0.26 9.01
C PRO A 47 -16.25 0.51 10.48
N ILE A 48 -16.05 -0.58 11.24
CA ILE A 48 -15.72 -0.50 12.67
C ILE A 48 -14.39 0.22 12.88
N GLU A 49 -13.43 0.00 11.96
CA GLU A 49 -12.14 0.70 11.94
C GLU A 49 -11.74 1.01 10.50
N CYS A 50 -11.19 2.21 10.28
CA CYS A 50 -10.60 2.59 9.00
C CYS A 50 -9.09 2.37 9.04
N THR A 51 -8.60 1.45 8.22
CA THR A 51 -7.16 1.22 8.07
C THR A 51 -6.67 1.88 6.80
N TYR A 52 -5.74 2.82 6.93
CA TYR A 52 -5.08 3.45 5.79
C TYR A 52 -3.59 3.14 5.83
N THR A 53 -3.05 2.74 4.69
CA THR A 53 -1.62 2.47 4.54
C THR A 53 -0.94 3.76 4.09
N ILE A 54 -0.12 4.36 4.94
CA ILE A 54 0.74 5.48 4.54
C ILE A 54 1.92 4.91 3.78
N ILE A 55 1.85 4.95 2.44
CA ILE A 55 2.97 4.55 1.59
C ILE A 55 3.91 5.75 1.44
N THR A 56 4.88 5.89 2.34
CA THR A 56 5.93 6.90 2.19
C THR A 56 7.02 6.37 1.27
N ARG A 57 7.24 7.00 0.12
CA ARG A 57 8.42 6.76 -0.70
C ARG A 57 9.65 7.29 0.03
N ASN A 58 10.60 6.40 0.40
CA ASN A 58 11.82 6.79 1.09
C ASN A 58 12.53 7.89 0.29
N ASN A 59 12.51 9.12 0.83
CA ASN A 59 13.21 10.24 0.24
C ASN A 59 14.72 10.01 0.40
N ILE A 60 15.51 10.28 -0.65
CA ILE A 60 16.98 10.18 -0.62
C ILE A 60 17.57 10.96 0.56
N LEU A 61 16.97 12.11 0.91
CA LEU A 61 17.36 12.90 2.07
C LEU A 61 17.20 12.13 3.39
N TYR A 62 16.15 11.33 3.53
CA TYR A 62 15.92 10.50 4.72
C TYR A 62 17.00 9.42 4.85
N VAL A 63 17.40 8.81 3.74
CA VAL A 63 18.47 7.79 3.73
C VAL A 63 19.81 8.41 4.16
N ILE A 64 20.16 9.57 3.58
CA ILE A 64 21.44 10.24 3.88
C ILE A 64 21.50 10.70 5.34
N THR A 65 20.45 11.34 5.84
CA THR A 65 20.40 11.82 7.23
C THR A 65 20.46 10.68 8.23
N THR A 66 19.83 9.54 7.93
CA THR A 66 19.90 8.32 8.75
C THR A 66 21.33 7.77 8.81
N LEU A 67 22.04 7.67 7.68
CA LEU A 67 23.43 7.19 7.65
C LEU A 67 24.37 8.11 8.45
N ILE A 68 24.24 9.42 8.29
CA ILE A 68 25.02 10.40 9.06
C ILE A 68 24.73 10.26 10.56
N GLY A 69 23.45 10.09 10.93
CA GLY A 69 23.02 9.87 12.30
C GLY A 69 23.63 8.62 12.93
N ILE A 70 23.66 7.50 12.20
CA ILE A 70 24.23 6.24 12.69
C ILE A 70 25.75 6.37 12.88
N ILE A 71 26.46 6.91 11.89
CA ILE A 71 27.93 7.07 11.97
C ILE A 71 28.31 8.01 13.13
N GLY A 72 27.63 9.16 13.22
CA GLY A 72 27.86 10.14 14.28
C GLY A 72 27.50 9.61 15.66
N GLY A 73 26.33 8.97 15.78
CA GLY A 73 25.80 8.41 17.02
C GLY A 73 26.69 7.30 17.56
N LEU A 74 27.03 6.31 16.72
CA LEU A 74 27.88 5.18 17.12
C LEU A 74 29.26 5.64 17.60
N THR A 75 29.86 6.61 16.90
CA THR A 75 31.16 7.16 17.27
C THR A 75 31.12 7.89 18.62
N ARG A 76 30.09 8.71 18.85
CA ARG A 76 29.88 9.43 20.11
C ARG A 76 29.61 8.48 21.27
N VAL A 77 28.69 7.54 21.08
CA VAL A 77 28.28 6.58 22.11
C VAL A 77 29.47 5.70 22.49
N SER A 78 30.22 5.18 21.52
CA SER A 78 31.41 4.36 21.80
C SER A 78 32.45 5.11 22.65
N LYS A 79 32.75 6.38 22.31
CA LYS A 79 33.69 7.21 23.10
C LYS A 79 33.26 7.45 24.54
N ILE A 80 31.96 7.44 24.82
CA ILE A 80 31.42 7.62 26.18
C ILE A 80 31.33 6.27 26.89
N LEU A 81 30.91 5.22 26.18
CA LEU A 81 30.66 3.89 26.73
C LEU A 81 31.96 3.18 27.12
N VAL A 82 33.01 3.27 26.29
CA VAL A 82 34.31 2.65 26.54
C VAL A 82 34.93 3.06 27.89
N PRO A 83 35.10 4.35 28.23
CA PRO A 83 35.68 4.73 29.52
C PRO A 83 34.78 4.37 30.72
N ILE A 84 33.46 4.29 30.53
CA ILE A 84 32.54 3.83 31.58
C ILE A 84 32.74 2.33 31.84
N LEU A 85 32.78 1.51 30.79
CA LEU A 85 32.99 0.07 30.90
C LEU A 85 34.34 -0.26 31.54
N VAL A 86 35.41 0.45 31.17
CA VAL A 86 36.75 0.27 31.75
C VAL A 86 36.80 0.65 33.23
N LYS A 87 35.96 1.58 33.70
CA LYS A 87 35.88 1.93 35.13
C LYS A 87 35.05 0.95 35.96
N ILE A 88 34.20 0.16 35.31
CA ILE A 88 33.33 -0.83 35.96
C ILE A 88 34.04 -2.18 36.10
N ILE A 89 34.98 -2.49 35.19
CA ILE A 89 35.89 -3.64 35.28
C ILE A 89 36.91 -3.42 36.41
#